data_AF-A0A846YQR4-F1
#
_entry.id   AF-A0A846YQR4-F1
#
_cell.length_a   1.000
_cell.length_b   1.000
_cell.length_c   1.000
_cell.angle_alpha   90.00
_cell.angle_beta   90.00
_cell.angle_gamma   90.00
#
_symmetry.space_group_name_H-M   'P 1'
#
loop_
_entity.id
_entity.type
_entity.pdbx_description
1 polymer ?
#
loop_
_entity_poly.entity_id
_entity_poly.type
_entity_poly.pdbx_seq_one_letter_code
_entity_poly.pdbx_strand_id
1 'polypeptide(L)'
;MARQDERERVHRQLGGYLGGRRDDPGIDTPHPNTALTDDDDGVRTPRWLDAGPGTPTWRERLIPPRFRGARLDPGRRGVATMAGVGLLAFLVTLVVVFWERPVAQPVPPLPAAHPTALPAAVPASASAPAASGTAPAPPAPAELVVSVVGLVHQSGLVRLPPGARVADALAAAGGALSGADLTGLNLAQRLADGDQVRVGPADTATPPPGSATVSAGKSVAADPEADGAGPSAGTPVNLNTATESDLDALPGVGPVTAKAIIAWREANGRFTDVEQLAEVDGIGPARLARLREVVTV
;
A
#
# COMPACT_ATOMS: atom_id res chain seq x y z
N MET A 1 19.45 31.07 67.13
CA MET A 1 20.53 30.46 66.34
C MET A 1 20.07 29.82 65.01
N ALA A 2 18.85 30.06 64.52
CA ALA A 2 18.36 29.48 63.26
C ALA A 2 18.04 30.52 62.15
N ARG A 3 18.48 31.78 62.32
CA ARG A 3 18.29 32.86 61.32
C ARG A 3 19.60 33.38 60.73
N GLN A 4 20.76 32.83 61.13
CA GLN A 4 22.07 33.22 60.59
C GLN A 4 22.46 32.36 59.38
N ASP A 5 22.03 31.10 59.33
CA ASP A 5 22.38 30.16 58.24
C ASP A 5 21.68 30.48 56.90
N GLU A 6 20.57 31.21 56.93
CA GLU A 6 19.85 31.61 55.70
C GLU A 6 20.49 32.83 55.04
N ARG A 7 21.20 33.68 55.81
CA ARG A 7 21.91 34.85 55.28
C ARG A 7 23.20 34.47 54.53
N GLU A 8 23.82 33.34 54.85
CA GLU A 8 25.03 32.88 54.16
C GLU A 8 24.75 32.19 52.82
N ARG A 9 23.54 31.65 52.60
CA ARG A 9 23.18 31.04 51.31
C ARG A 9 22.86 32.05 50.21
N VAL A 10 22.37 33.24 50.58
CA VAL A 10 22.08 34.31 49.60
C VAL A 10 23.36 34.99 49.09
N HIS A 11 24.43 35.02 49.90
CA HIS A 11 25.72 35.60 49.50
C HIS A 11 26.53 34.75 48.50
N ARG A 12 26.18 33.48 48.28
CA ARG A 12 26.85 32.62 47.26
C ARG A 12 26.24 32.76 45.86
N GLN A 13 25.13 33.47 45.71
CA GLN A 13 24.46 33.71 44.42
C GLN A 13 24.77 35.10 43.82
N LEU A 14 25.76 35.81 44.39
CA LEU A 14 26.23 37.14 43.97
C LEU A 14 27.77 37.18 43.86
N GLY A 15 28.34 36.28 43.07
CA GLY A 15 29.78 36.23 42.81
C GLY A 15 30.07 35.74 41.40
N GLY A 16 29.81 36.57 40.39
CA GLY A 16 30.09 36.19 39.01
C GLY A 16 29.51 37.07 37.91
N TYR A 17 29.40 38.39 38.11
CA TYR A 17 29.18 39.34 37.00
C TYR A 17 30.20 40.46 37.13
N LEU A 18 31.44 40.11 36.81
CA LEU A 18 32.50 41.07 36.56
C LEU A 18 32.24 41.77 35.22
N GLY A 19 32.15 43.09 35.28
CA GLY A 19 32.96 43.95 34.41
C GLY A 19 32.33 44.45 33.11
N GLY A 20 32.07 45.77 33.09
CA GLY A 20 32.38 46.57 31.90
C GLY A 20 31.20 47.25 31.21
N ARG A 21 30.61 48.27 31.83
CA ARG A 21 29.84 49.31 31.11
C ARG A 21 30.51 50.65 31.42
N ARG A 22 31.18 51.24 30.42
CA ARG A 22 31.66 52.63 30.47
C ARG A 22 30.60 53.52 29.82
N ASP A 23 30.45 54.68 30.42
CA ASP A 23 29.53 55.76 30.11
C ASP A 23 29.78 56.40 28.72
N ASP A 24 28.67 56.74 28.05
CA ASP A 24 28.52 57.88 27.12
C ASP A 24 28.78 59.20 27.90
N PRO A 25 29.00 60.41 27.32
CA PRO A 25 28.34 60.94 26.10
C PRO A 25 29.17 61.87 25.21
N GLY A 26 28.70 62.15 23.98
CA GLY A 26 29.28 63.24 23.17
C GLY A 26 28.59 63.47 21.82
N ILE A 27 27.65 64.40 21.82
CA ILE A 27 27.03 65.02 20.63
C ILE A 27 28.10 65.87 19.90
N ASP A 28 28.18 65.80 18.57
CA ASP A 28 28.16 66.97 17.65
C ASP A 28 28.70 66.66 16.23
N THR A 29 27.78 66.75 15.28
CA THR A 29 27.85 67.40 13.95
C THR A 29 29.17 67.45 13.16
N PRO A 30 29.23 66.89 11.93
CA PRO A 30 30.21 67.30 10.93
C PRO A 30 29.64 68.41 10.01
N HIS A 31 30.36 69.53 9.95
CA HIS A 31 30.17 70.59 8.96
C HIS A 31 30.86 70.25 7.61
N PRO A 32 30.44 70.91 6.51
CA PRO A 32 30.60 70.44 5.13
C PRO A 32 31.75 71.13 4.37
N ASN A 33 32.20 70.52 3.27
CA ASN A 33 32.62 71.28 2.09
C ASN A 33 32.61 70.45 0.78
N THR A 34 31.59 70.74 -0.04
CA THR A 34 31.59 71.11 -1.48
C THR A 34 32.95 71.04 -2.23
N ALA A 35 33.08 70.64 -3.50
CA ALA A 35 32.17 70.72 -4.66
C ALA A 35 32.69 69.88 -5.86
N LEU A 36 31.87 69.85 -6.93
CA LEU A 36 32.08 69.49 -8.35
C LEU A 36 31.12 68.35 -8.78
N THR A 37 29.85 68.67 -9.11
CA THR A 37 29.32 68.93 -10.48
C THR A 37 29.51 67.76 -11.44
N ASP A 38 28.44 67.03 -11.78
CA ASP A 38 27.67 67.26 -13.02
C ASP A 38 26.48 66.29 -13.09
N ASP A 39 25.41 66.74 -13.72
CA ASP A 39 24.07 66.17 -13.81
C ASP A 39 23.98 64.84 -14.60
N ASP A 40 23.29 63.83 -14.02
CA ASP A 40 22.53 62.82 -14.78
C ASP A 40 21.24 62.54 -14.00
N ASP A 41 20.17 63.20 -14.45
CA ASP A 41 18.79 63.01 -13.99
C ASP A 41 18.30 61.61 -14.35
N GLY A 42 18.67 60.64 -13.52
CA GLY A 42 18.14 59.29 -13.53
C GLY A 42 17.76 58.90 -12.10
N VAL A 43 16.47 59.00 -11.77
CA VAL A 43 15.91 58.51 -10.50
C VAL A 43 16.41 57.07 -10.28
N ARG A 44 17.36 56.89 -9.35
CA ARG A 44 17.79 55.56 -8.89
C ARG A 44 16.64 54.96 -8.09
N THR A 45 15.74 54.25 -8.77
CA THR A 45 14.80 53.38 -8.10
C THR A 45 15.59 52.32 -7.33
N PRO A 46 15.27 52.10 -6.05
CA PRO A 46 15.95 51.08 -5.27
C PRO A 46 15.63 49.70 -5.85
N ARG A 47 16.67 48.87 -5.98
CA ARG A 47 16.70 47.57 -6.67
C ARG A 47 15.63 46.54 -6.28
N TRP A 48 14.85 46.80 -5.24
CA TRP A 48 13.73 45.98 -4.82
C TRP A 48 12.45 46.24 -5.62
N LEU A 49 12.36 47.37 -6.36
CA LEU A 49 11.22 47.68 -7.22
C LEU A 49 11.28 46.99 -8.60
N ASP A 50 12.46 46.60 -9.08
CA ASP A 50 12.62 45.82 -10.33
C ASP A 50 12.45 44.31 -10.15
N ALA A 51 12.26 43.86 -8.90
CA ALA A 51 11.97 42.46 -8.59
C ALA A 51 10.46 42.21 -8.81
N GLY A 52 10.05 42.08 -10.07
CA GLY A 52 8.76 41.47 -10.39
C GLY A 52 8.64 40.11 -9.69
N PRO A 53 7.43 39.68 -9.26
CA PRO A 53 7.25 38.43 -8.54
C PRO A 53 7.74 37.27 -9.41
N GLY A 54 8.95 36.80 -9.15
CA GLY A 54 9.56 35.68 -9.84
C GLY A 54 8.65 34.48 -9.70
N THR A 55 8.17 33.95 -10.81
CA THR A 55 7.44 32.69 -10.82
C THR A 55 8.34 31.61 -10.22
N PRO A 56 7.89 30.86 -9.21
CA PRO A 56 8.71 29.87 -8.55
C PRO A 56 9.10 28.80 -9.57
N THR A 57 10.41 28.61 -9.76
CA THR A 57 10.91 27.58 -10.67
C THR A 57 10.47 26.20 -10.16
N TRP A 58 10.08 25.30 -11.08
CA TRP A 58 9.56 23.96 -10.76
C TRP A 58 10.40 23.14 -9.76
N ARG A 59 11.70 23.47 -9.65
CA ARG A 59 12.66 22.86 -8.72
C ARG A 59 12.33 23.13 -7.25
N GLU A 60 11.76 24.27 -6.92
CA GLU A 60 11.40 24.61 -5.52
C GLU A 60 10.15 23.88 -5.03
N ARG A 61 9.31 23.39 -5.97
CA ARG A 61 8.06 22.69 -5.68
C ARG A 61 8.25 21.22 -5.30
N LEU A 62 9.40 20.62 -5.63
CA LEU A 62 9.71 19.22 -5.33
C LEU A 62 10.41 19.02 -3.98
N ILE A 63 10.72 20.09 -3.25
CA ILE A 63 11.48 20.01 -1.99
C ILE A 63 10.52 20.19 -0.80
N PRO A 64 10.31 19.15 0.03
CA PRO A 64 9.47 19.22 1.22
C PRO A 64 9.95 20.34 2.17
N PRO A 65 9.05 21.05 2.87
CA PRO A 65 9.39 22.23 3.67
C PRO A 65 10.42 21.96 4.77
N ARG A 66 10.51 20.72 5.26
CA ARG A 66 11.53 20.25 6.24
C ARG A 66 12.98 20.28 5.72
N PHE A 67 13.19 20.31 4.41
CA PHE A 67 14.53 20.30 3.80
C PHE A 67 14.96 21.68 3.28
N ARG A 68 14.13 22.71 3.41
CA ARG A 68 14.37 24.06 2.86
C ARG A 68 15.46 24.85 3.60
N GLY A 69 15.92 24.35 4.75
CA GLY A 69 17.03 24.90 5.54
C GLY A 69 18.30 24.02 5.59
N ALA A 70 18.30 22.85 4.93
CA ALA A 70 19.46 21.98 4.91
C ALA A 70 20.49 22.53 3.91
N ARG A 71 21.43 23.36 4.39
CA ARG A 71 22.66 23.69 3.65
C ARG A 71 23.60 22.49 3.67
N LEU A 72 23.17 21.39 3.04
CA LEU A 72 24.07 20.34 2.63
C LEU A 72 24.75 20.87 1.36
N ASP A 73 25.90 21.53 1.54
CA ASP A 73 26.87 21.71 0.46
C ASP A 73 27.75 20.46 0.49
N PRO A 74 27.42 19.35 -0.23
CA PRO A 74 28.37 18.30 -0.43
C PRO A 74 29.49 18.95 -1.25
N GLY A 75 30.61 19.26 -0.60
CA GLY A 75 31.77 19.80 -1.30
C GLY A 75 32.17 18.88 -2.47
N ARG A 76 33.14 19.30 -3.29
CA ARG A 76 33.55 18.54 -4.51
C ARG A 76 33.76 17.03 -4.29
N ARG A 77 34.20 16.64 -3.09
CA ARG A 77 34.37 15.25 -2.66
C ARG A 77 33.04 14.50 -2.42
N GLY A 78 32.01 15.16 -1.90
CA GLY A 78 30.68 14.60 -1.70
C GLY A 78 29.90 14.40 -3.00
N VAL A 79 30.09 15.30 -3.97
CA VAL A 79 29.55 15.10 -5.33
C VAL A 79 30.23 13.90 -5.99
N ALA A 80 31.55 13.75 -5.84
CA ALA A 80 32.28 12.61 -6.38
C ALA A 80 31.85 11.27 -5.77
N THR A 81 31.57 11.22 -4.46
CA THR A 81 31.07 9.99 -3.82
C THR A 81 29.66 9.65 -4.27
N MET A 82 28.75 10.62 -4.39
CA MET A 82 27.41 10.36 -4.91
C MET A 82 27.43 9.92 -6.38
N ALA A 83 28.29 10.52 -7.21
CA ALA A 83 28.49 10.08 -8.58
C ALA A 83 29.03 8.64 -8.65
N GLY A 84 29.99 8.28 -7.77
CA GLY A 84 30.50 6.92 -7.67
C GLY A 84 29.42 5.91 -7.25
N VAL A 85 28.59 6.24 -6.27
CA VAL A 85 27.47 5.39 -5.84
C VAL A 85 26.43 5.24 -6.95
N GLY A 86 26.10 6.33 -7.66
CA GLY A 86 25.19 6.28 -8.80
C GLY A 86 25.72 5.41 -9.94
N LEU A 87 27.02 5.53 -10.27
CA LEU A 87 27.67 4.70 -11.28
C LEU A 87 27.68 3.22 -10.88
N LEU A 88 27.93 2.92 -9.60
CA LEU A 88 27.90 1.57 -9.07
C LEU A 88 26.49 0.97 -9.17
N ALA A 89 25.47 1.70 -8.76
CA ALA A 89 24.08 1.28 -8.89
C ALA A 89 23.70 1.01 -10.34
N PHE A 90 24.12 1.89 -11.27
CA PHE A 90 23.90 1.70 -12.70
C PHE A 90 24.59 0.45 -13.26
N LEU A 91 25.84 0.20 -12.86
CA LEU A 91 26.57 -1.02 -13.25
C LEU A 91 25.90 -2.29 -12.72
N VAL A 92 25.43 -2.29 -11.48
CA VAL A 92 24.69 -3.42 -10.92
C VAL A 92 23.41 -3.68 -11.71
N THR A 93 22.64 -2.65 -12.04
CA THR A 93 21.45 -2.78 -12.87
C THR A 93 21.78 -3.36 -14.25
N LEU A 94 22.87 -2.92 -14.89
CA LEU A 94 23.30 -3.49 -16.17
C LEU A 94 23.65 -4.98 -16.07
N VAL A 95 24.31 -5.40 -14.98
CA VAL A 95 24.65 -6.81 -14.75
C VAL A 95 23.39 -7.66 -14.55
N VAL A 96 22.42 -7.19 -13.77
CA VAL A 96 21.14 -7.87 -13.55
C VAL A 96 20.39 -8.04 -14.88
N VAL A 97 20.25 -6.97 -15.66
CA VAL A 97 19.57 -7.02 -16.97
C VAL A 97 20.30 -7.95 -17.96
N PHE A 98 21.64 -8.02 -17.88
CA PHE A 98 22.42 -8.90 -18.75
C PHE A 98 22.32 -10.37 -18.36
N TRP A 99 22.09 -10.69 -17.08
CA TRP A 99 21.86 -12.05 -16.60
C TRP A 99 20.41 -12.50 -16.83
N GLU A 100 19.45 -11.59 -16.70
CA GLU A 100 18.02 -11.84 -16.92
C GLU A 100 17.63 -11.88 -18.41
N ARG A 101 18.53 -12.31 -19.33
CA ARG A 101 18.26 -12.30 -20.78
C ARG A 101 16.86 -12.87 -21.06
N PRO A 102 15.90 -12.03 -21.47
CA PRO A 102 14.55 -12.50 -21.71
C PRO A 102 14.60 -13.39 -22.94
N VAL A 103 14.46 -14.70 -22.72
CA VAL A 103 14.32 -15.67 -23.79
C VAL A 103 13.02 -15.33 -24.51
N ALA A 104 13.14 -14.65 -25.66
CA ALA A 104 12.01 -14.40 -26.54
C ALA A 104 11.47 -15.76 -27.00
N GLN A 105 10.37 -16.20 -26.41
CA GLN A 105 9.72 -17.43 -26.86
C GLN A 105 9.23 -17.20 -28.30
N PRO A 106 9.66 -18.03 -29.27
CA PRO A 106 9.16 -17.95 -30.63
C PRO A 106 7.66 -18.27 -30.61
N VAL A 107 6.87 -17.32 -31.08
CA VAL A 107 5.42 -17.46 -31.23
C VAL A 107 5.15 -18.67 -32.13
N PRO A 108 4.36 -19.67 -31.69
CA PRO A 108 4.05 -20.82 -32.52
C PRO A 108 3.32 -20.36 -33.80
N PRO A 109 3.69 -20.90 -34.98
CA PRO A 109 3.03 -20.53 -36.23
C PRO A 109 1.56 -20.92 -36.14
N LEU A 110 0.68 -19.95 -36.36
CA LEU A 110 -0.75 -20.15 -36.48
C LEU A 110 -1.02 -21.22 -37.55
N PRO A 111 -1.87 -22.23 -37.29
CA PRO A 111 -2.21 -23.24 -38.27
C PRO A 111 -2.84 -22.57 -39.50
N ALA A 112 -2.17 -22.67 -40.65
CA ALA A 112 -2.74 -22.29 -41.92
C ALA A 112 -4.01 -23.11 -42.15
N ALA A 113 -5.16 -22.43 -42.27
CA ALA A 113 -6.42 -23.05 -42.61
C ALA A 113 -6.30 -23.67 -44.01
N HIS A 114 -6.23 -25.01 -44.07
CA HIS A 114 -6.41 -25.74 -45.32
C HIS A 114 -7.89 -25.62 -45.72
N PRO A 115 -8.21 -25.13 -46.93
CA PRO A 115 -9.59 -25.18 -47.43
C PRO A 115 -9.97 -26.65 -47.61
N THR A 116 -10.79 -27.17 -46.71
CA THR A 116 -11.41 -28.49 -46.89
C THR A 116 -12.46 -28.34 -47.98
N ALA A 117 -12.20 -28.98 -49.12
CA ALA A 117 -13.17 -29.13 -50.19
C ALA A 117 -14.39 -29.90 -49.67
N LEU A 118 -15.57 -29.31 -49.87
CA LEU A 118 -16.88 -29.92 -49.58
C LEU A 118 -17.07 -31.17 -50.45
N PRO A 119 -17.33 -32.36 -49.89
CA PRO A 119 -17.79 -33.48 -50.69
C PRO A 119 -19.27 -33.31 -51.02
N ALA A 120 -19.57 -33.56 -52.29
CA ALA A 120 -20.88 -33.50 -52.89
C ALA A 120 -21.91 -34.38 -52.16
N ALA A 121 -23.14 -33.85 -52.06
CA ALA A 121 -24.32 -34.53 -51.58
C ALA A 121 -24.65 -35.79 -52.39
N VAL A 122 -24.99 -36.87 -51.70
CA VAL A 122 -25.73 -38.02 -52.24
C VAL A 122 -26.98 -38.21 -51.36
N PRO A 123 -28.19 -38.37 -51.92
CA PRO A 123 -29.41 -38.47 -51.11
C PRO A 123 -29.81 -39.92 -50.76
N ALA A 124 -30.60 -40.00 -49.69
CA ALA A 124 -31.57 -41.04 -49.31
C ALA A 124 -31.07 -42.41 -48.79
N SER A 125 -31.39 -42.75 -47.53
CA SER A 125 -32.60 -43.51 -47.18
C SER A 125 -32.59 -44.00 -45.73
N ALA A 126 -33.79 -44.19 -45.18
CA ALA A 126 -34.12 -44.36 -43.77
C ALA A 126 -33.76 -45.71 -43.14
N SER A 127 -33.32 -45.69 -41.87
CA SER A 127 -33.87 -46.47 -40.74
C SER A 127 -33.05 -46.24 -39.47
N ALA A 128 -33.71 -45.85 -38.40
CA ALA A 128 -33.23 -45.99 -37.01
C ALA A 128 -34.00 -47.17 -36.36
N PRO A 129 -33.60 -47.72 -35.18
CA PRO A 129 -32.68 -47.14 -34.19
C PRO A 129 -31.71 -48.13 -33.50
N ALA A 130 -30.97 -47.58 -32.52
CA ALA A 130 -30.24 -48.22 -31.41
C ALA A 130 -28.77 -48.62 -31.63
N ALA A 131 -27.89 -47.62 -31.50
CA ALA A 131 -26.60 -47.80 -30.85
C ALA A 131 -26.28 -46.53 -30.05
N SER A 132 -26.02 -46.70 -28.76
CA SER A 132 -25.65 -45.65 -27.81
C SER A 132 -24.40 -44.90 -28.31
N GLY A 133 -24.61 -43.72 -28.89
CA GLY A 133 -23.55 -42.80 -29.26
C GLY A 133 -23.19 -41.90 -28.09
N THR A 134 -22.22 -42.32 -27.27
CA THR A 134 -21.48 -41.40 -26.42
C THR A 134 -20.73 -40.44 -27.34
N ALA A 135 -21.13 -39.17 -27.36
CA ALA A 135 -20.38 -38.12 -28.04
C ALA A 135 -18.92 -38.08 -27.50
N PRO A 136 -17.89 -37.92 -28.35
CA PRO A 136 -16.52 -37.80 -27.86
C PRO A 136 -16.42 -36.53 -27.01
N ALA A 137 -16.18 -36.68 -25.72
CA ALA A 137 -15.82 -35.56 -24.87
C ALA A 137 -14.56 -34.88 -25.43
N PRO A 138 -14.46 -33.53 -25.42
CA PRO A 138 -13.24 -32.85 -25.83
C PRO A 138 -12.03 -33.41 -25.05
N PRO A 139 -10.85 -33.54 -25.68
CA PRO A 139 -9.68 -34.10 -25.01
C PRO A 139 -9.37 -33.28 -23.77
N ALA A 140 -9.44 -33.92 -22.61
CA ALA A 140 -9.03 -33.30 -21.35
C ALA A 140 -7.59 -32.76 -21.49
N PRO A 141 -7.25 -31.63 -20.86
CA PRO A 141 -5.90 -31.10 -20.89
C PRO A 141 -4.92 -32.19 -20.46
N ALA A 142 -3.90 -32.44 -21.30
CA ALA A 142 -2.99 -33.56 -21.13
C ALA A 142 -2.08 -33.43 -19.90
N GLU A 143 -1.89 -32.20 -19.40
CA GLU A 143 -1.07 -31.90 -18.22
C GLU A 143 -1.72 -30.74 -17.44
N LEU A 144 -1.64 -30.80 -16.11
CA LEU A 144 -1.99 -29.73 -15.18
C LEU A 144 -0.72 -28.97 -14.80
N VAL A 145 -0.78 -27.64 -14.81
CA VAL A 145 0.30 -26.77 -14.33
C VAL A 145 -0.11 -26.14 -13.00
N VAL A 146 0.64 -26.42 -11.94
CA VAL A 146 0.35 -25.98 -10.57
C VAL A 146 1.53 -25.20 -10.01
N SER A 147 1.27 -24.11 -9.30
CA SER A 147 2.30 -23.31 -8.62
C SER A 147 2.50 -23.82 -7.19
N VAL A 148 3.70 -24.30 -6.85
CA VAL A 148 4.06 -24.70 -5.48
C VAL A 148 5.01 -23.67 -4.89
N VAL A 149 4.64 -23.06 -3.77
CA VAL A 149 5.39 -21.97 -3.12
C VAL A 149 5.51 -22.19 -1.62
N GLY A 150 6.56 -21.63 -1.01
CA GLY A 150 6.78 -21.71 0.44
C GLY A 150 7.87 -22.71 0.83
N LEU A 151 7.72 -23.36 1.98
CA LEU A 151 8.71 -24.27 2.57
C LEU A 151 8.75 -25.65 1.90
N VAL A 152 9.18 -25.67 0.64
CA VAL A 152 9.40 -26.86 -0.19
C VAL A 152 10.81 -26.83 -0.78
N HIS A 153 11.36 -27.98 -1.16
CA HIS A 153 12.72 -28.06 -1.70
C HIS A 153 12.86 -27.30 -3.03
N GLN A 154 11.85 -27.40 -3.89
CA GLN A 154 11.83 -26.76 -5.21
C GLN A 154 10.52 -26.01 -5.40
N SER A 155 10.50 -24.72 -5.04
CA SER A 155 9.39 -23.83 -5.35
C SER A 155 9.35 -23.49 -6.83
N GLY A 156 8.16 -23.43 -7.43
CA GLY A 156 8.00 -23.10 -8.84
C GLY A 156 6.74 -23.72 -9.46
N LEU A 157 6.72 -23.78 -10.79
CA LEU A 157 5.65 -24.44 -11.53
C LEU A 157 5.96 -25.93 -11.69
N VAL A 158 4.97 -26.77 -11.40
CA VAL A 158 5.05 -28.22 -11.50
C VAL A 158 4.02 -28.69 -12.51
N ARG A 159 4.41 -29.65 -13.36
CA ARG A 159 3.53 -30.30 -14.34
C ARG A 159 3.11 -31.67 -13.82
N LEU A 160 1.81 -31.92 -13.79
CA LEU A 160 1.23 -33.13 -13.21
C LEU A 160 0.20 -33.76 -14.18
N PRO A 161 0.00 -35.08 -14.12
CA PRO A 161 -1.07 -35.71 -14.89
C PRO A 161 -2.46 -35.26 -14.40
N PRO A 162 -3.50 -35.36 -15.25
CA PRO A 162 -4.87 -35.03 -14.85
C PRO A 162 -5.31 -35.91 -13.68
N GLY A 163 -5.92 -35.29 -12.67
CA GLY A 163 -6.38 -35.96 -11.45
C GLY A 163 -5.34 -36.06 -10.33
N ALA A 164 -4.15 -35.48 -10.52
CA ALA A 164 -3.14 -35.32 -9.48
C ALA A 164 -3.69 -34.57 -8.26
N ARG A 165 -3.14 -34.90 -7.09
CA ARG A 165 -3.53 -34.32 -5.80
C ARG A 165 -2.45 -33.40 -5.25
N VAL A 166 -2.78 -32.66 -4.19
CA VAL A 166 -1.84 -31.79 -3.45
C VAL A 166 -0.58 -32.55 -3.01
N ALA A 167 -0.73 -33.81 -2.57
CA ALA A 167 0.41 -34.66 -2.23
C ALA A 167 1.38 -34.88 -3.42
N ASP A 168 0.85 -35.08 -4.62
CA ASP A 168 1.65 -35.34 -5.83
C ASP A 168 2.41 -34.07 -6.25
N ALA A 169 1.78 -32.90 -6.13
CA ALA A 169 2.43 -31.61 -6.36
C ALA A 169 3.57 -31.36 -5.38
N LEU A 170 3.35 -31.70 -4.10
CA LEU A 170 4.37 -31.54 -3.07
C LEU A 170 5.53 -32.50 -3.27
N ALA A 171 5.27 -33.75 -3.65
CA ALA A 171 6.29 -34.74 -3.98
C ALA A 171 7.12 -34.31 -5.20
N ALA A 172 6.46 -33.81 -6.24
CA ALA A 172 7.14 -33.28 -7.43
C ALA A 172 7.93 -31.99 -7.17
N ALA A 173 7.58 -31.23 -6.12
CA ALA A 173 8.37 -30.11 -5.59
C ALA A 173 9.54 -30.55 -4.67
N GLY A 174 9.83 -31.85 -4.59
CA GLY A 174 10.89 -32.42 -3.75
C GLY A 174 10.50 -32.61 -2.29
N GLY A 175 9.22 -32.50 -1.95
CA GLY A 175 8.70 -32.62 -0.59
C GLY A 175 8.84 -31.33 0.23
N ALA A 176 8.20 -31.34 1.39
CA ALA A 176 8.25 -30.22 2.33
C ALA A 176 9.58 -30.16 3.08
N LEU A 177 10.04 -28.94 3.38
CA LEU A 177 11.21 -28.72 4.23
C LEU A 177 10.87 -28.94 5.71
N SER A 178 11.89 -29.15 6.55
CA SER A 178 11.71 -29.25 8.00
C SER A 178 11.06 -27.98 8.56
N GLY A 179 10.03 -28.13 9.39
CA GLY A 179 9.28 -26.99 9.93
C GLY A 179 8.17 -26.46 9.03
N ALA A 180 7.94 -27.09 7.88
CA ALA A 180 6.74 -26.86 7.07
C ALA A 180 5.48 -27.40 7.75
N ASP A 181 4.40 -26.62 7.73
CA ASP A 181 3.09 -27.10 8.13
C ASP A 181 2.42 -27.83 6.97
N LEU A 182 2.08 -29.09 7.14
CA LEU A 182 1.23 -29.82 6.19
C LEU A 182 -0.18 -30.02 6.72
N THR A 183 -0.43 -29.68 7.99
CA THR A 183 -1.72 -29.84 8.66
C THR A 183 -2.78 -28.95 8.04
N GLY A 184 -2.41 -27.74 7.63
CA GLY A 184 -3.28 -26.82 6.90
C GLY A 184 -3.62 -27.24 5.46
N LEU A 185 -2.93 -28.25 4.90
CA LEU A 185 -3.19 -28.71 3.52
C LEU A 185 -4.01 -29.99 3.50
N ASN A 186 -5.09 -29.97 2.73
CA ASN A 186 -5.74 -31.21 2.32
C ASN A 186 -4.90 -31.91 1.24
N LEU A 187 -3.96 -32.76 1.69
CA LEU A 187 -3.07 -33.52 0.80
C LEU A 187 -3.83 -34.40 -0.22
N ALA A 188 -5.07 -34.78 0.08
CA ALA A 188 -5.93 -35.56 -0.80
C ALA A 188 -6.72 -34.70 -1.80
N GLN A 189 -6.73 -33.37 -1.68
CA GLN A 189 -7.47 -32.52 -2.62
C GLN A 189 -6.93 -32.70 -4.04
N ARG A 190 -7.83 -32.89 -5.01
CA ARG A 190 -7.48 -32.91 -6.44
C ARG A 190 -7.17 -31.49 -6.90
N LEU A 191 -6.14 -31.37 -7.71
CA LEU A 191 -5.70 -30.10 -8.28
C LEU A 191 -6.34 -29.86 -9.64
N ALA A 192 -6.64 -28.60 -9.91
CA ALA A 192 -6.98 -28.10 -11.22
C ALA A 192 -5.79 -27.35 -11.83
N ASP A 193 -5.85 -27.13 -13.15
CA ASP A 193 -4.85 -26.33 -13.85
C ASP A 193 -4.89 -24.88 -13.34
N GLY A 194 -3.71 -24.33 -13.05
CA GLY A 194 -3.53 -23.01 -12.48
C GLY A 194 -3.61 -22.94 -10.95
N ASP A 195 -3.91 -24.03 -10.25
CA ASP A 195 -3.96 -24.03 -8.78
C ASP A 195 -2.60 -23.64 -8.16
N GLN A 196 -2.65 -22.97 -7.00
CA GLN A 196 -1.48 -22.64 -6.19
C GLN A 196 -1.52 -23.39 -4.85
N VAL A 197 -0.45 -24.11 -4.55
CA VAL A 197 -0.21 -24.77 -3.26
C VAL A 197 0.83 -23.96 -2.50
N ARG A 198 0.43 -23.35 -1.39
CA ARG A 198 1.31 -22.62 -0.48
C ARG A 198 1.61 -23.48 0.74
N VAL A 199 2.89 -23.61 1.08
CA VAL A 199 3.38 -24.32 2.27
C VAL A 199 4.00 -23.31 3.24
N GLY A 200 3.30 -23.00 4.33
CA GLY A 200 3.77 -22.12 5.40
C GLY A 200 4.56 -22.86 6.48
N PRO A 201 5.19 -22.12 7.41
CA PRO A 201 5.82 -22.69 8.61
C PRO A 201 4.77 -23.25 9.59
N ALA A 202 5.17 -24.26 10.38
CA ALA A 202 4.35 -24.88 11.44
C ALA A 202 4.17 -24.00 12.69
N ASP A 203 5.05 -23.02 12.91
CA ASP A 203 5.04 -22.20 14.11
C ASP A 203 4.22 -20.92 13.91
N THR A 204 3.12 -20.78 14.67
CA THR A 204 2.17 -19.66 14.58
C THR A 204 2.17 -18.84 15.87
N ALA A 205 3.12 -17.91 16.02
CA ALA A 205 3.05 -16.83 17.03
C ALA A 205 2.40 -15.54 16.48
N THR A 206 2.19 -15.44 15.16
CA THR A 206 1.54 -14.32 14.48
C THR A 206 0.86 -14.86 13.21
N PRO A 207 -0.36 -14.43 12.84
CA PRO A 207 -1.05 -14.94 11.65
C PRO A 207 -0.60 -14.21 10.38
N PRO A 208 0.08 -14.90 9.46
CA PRO A 208 -0.35 -14.97 8.08
C PRO A 208 -1.03 -16.32 7.83
N PRO A 209 -1.85 -16.47 6.77
CA PRO A 209 -2.46 -17.75 6.47
C PRO A 209 -1.35 -18.79 6.32
N GLY A 210 -1.49 -19.89 7.05
CA GLY A 210 -0.60 -21.05 6.98
C GLY A 210 -0.67 -21.71 5.60
N SER A 211 -0.32 -22.99 5.55
CA SER A 211 -0.37 -23.71 4.30
C SER A 211 -1.80 -23.76 3.74
N ALA A 212 -1.96 -23.45 2.45
CA ALA A 212 -3.27 -23.31 1.80
C ALA A 212 -3.22 -23.69 0.32
N THR A 213 -4.34 -24.15 -0.23
CA THR A 213 -4.55 -24.33 -1.67
C THR A 213 -5.46 -23.23 -2.19
N VAL A 214 -5.05 -22.55 -3.25
CA VAL A 214 -5.82 -21.49 -3.92
C VAL A 214 -6.12 -21.95 -5.34
N SER A 215 -7.38 -22.18 -5.67
CA SER A 215 -7.76 -22.63 -7.01
C SER A 215 -7.91 -21.48 -7.99
N ALA A 216 -7.28 -21.57 -9.16
CA ALA A 216 -7.33 -20.50 -10.18
C ALA A 216 -8.73 -20.31 -10.80
N GLY A 217 -9.53 -21.37 -10.85
CA GLY A 217 -10.89 -21.35 -11.40
C GLY A 217 -11.97 -20.89 -10.41
N LYS A 218 -11.62 -20.73 -9.13
CA LYS A 218 -12.53 -20.19 -8.13
C LYS A 218 -12.13 -18.75 -7.87
N SER A 219 -12.59 -17.86 -8.75
CA SER A 219 -12.74 -16.47 -8.35
C SER A 219 -13.51 -16.50 -7.04
N VAL A 220 -12.91 -15.89 -6.02
CA VAL A 220 -13.57 -15.66 -4.74
C VAL A 220 -14.70 -14.67 -5.03
N ALA A 221 -15.83 -15.18 -5.53
CA ALA A 221 -17.11 -14.74 -5.02
C ALA A 221 -17.04 -15.10 -3.54
N ALA A 222 -16.54 -14.16 -2.75
CA ALA A 222 -16.62 -14.21 -1.32
C ALA A 222 -18.10 -14.24 -0.99
N ASP A 223 -18.62 -15.40 -0.62
CA ASP A 223 -19.59 -15.45 0.47
C ASP A 223 -18.82 -14.95 1.71
N PRO A 224 -19.14 -13.79 2.29
CA PRO A 224 -18.49 -13.32 3.49
C PRO A 224 -19.26 -13.90 4.69
N GLU A 225 -18.97 -15.15 5.01
CA GLU A 225 -19.08 -15.61 6.39
C GLU A 225 -17.65 -15.84 6.92
N ALA A 226 -17.39 -15.27 8.10
CA ALA A 226 -16.16 -15.27 8.90
C ALA A 226 -15.15 -14.13 8.64
N ASP A 227 -15.32 -13.10 9.45
CA ASP A 227 -14.32 -12.24 10.11
C ASP A 227 -13.44 -11.31 9.25
N GLY A 228 -13.78 -10.02 9.31
CA GLY A 228 -12.81 -8.93 9.27
C GLY A 228 -12.78 -8.05 8.01
N ALA A 229 -13.80 -8.09 7.16
CA ALA A 229 -13.92 -7.17 6.02
C ALA A 229 -14.95 -6.08 6.30
N GLY A 230 -14.48 -4.86 6.62
CA GLY A 230 -15.31 -3.67 6.67
C GLY A 230 -16.15 -3.52 5.39
N PRO A 231 -17.39 -2.99 5.48
CA PRO A 231 -18.32 -3.02 4.38
C PRO A 231 -17.75 -2.26 3.19
N SER A 232 -17.65 -2.99 2.08
CA SER A 232 -17.39 -2.40 0.77
C SER A 232 -18.48 -1.37 0.46
N ALA A 233 -18.03 -0.21 -0.03
CA ALA A 233 -18.77 1.03 -0.24
C ALA A 233 -19.94 0.93 -1.25
N GLY A 234 -20.92 0.08 -0.99
CA GLY A 234 -22.09 -0.09 -1.86
C GLY A 234 -23.34 -0.69 -1.20
N THR A 235 -23.25 -1.26 0.01
CA THR A 235 -24.44 -1.74 0.75
C THR A 235 -24.66 -0.86 1.98
N PRO A 236 -25.85 -0.24 2.14
CA PRO A 236 -26.18 0.51 3.35
C PRO A 236 -26.13 -0.40 4.57
N VAL A 237 -25.39 0.02 5.60
CA VAL A 237 -25.28 -0.72 6.87
C VAL A 237 -26.55 -0.50 7.69
N ASN A 238 -27.21 -1.58 8.11
CA ASN A 238 -28.41 -1.48 8.94
C ASN A 238 -28.04 -1.24 10.42
N LEU A 239 -28.46 -0.12 11.01
CA LEU A 239 -28.15 0.26 12.40
C LEU A 239 -28.67 -0.73 13.45
N ASN A 240 -29.81 -1.37 13.17
CA ASN A 240 -30.46 -2.26 14.10
C ASN A 240 -29.80 -3.63 14.16
N THR A 241 -29.16 -4.07 13.06
CA THR A 241 -28.53 -5.40 12.97
C THR A 241 -27.01 -5.37 12.86
N ALA A 242 -26.40 -4.22 12.62
CA ALA A 242 -24.95 -4.08 12.49
C ALA A 242 -24.22 -4.49 13.76
N THR A 243 -23.07 -5.14 13.56
CA THR A 243 -22.12 -5.47 14.62
C THR A 243 -21.20 -4.28 14.93
N GLU A 244 -20.46 -4.33 16.04
CA GLU A 244 -19.50 -3.28 16.40
C GLU A 244 -18.47 -3.03 15.29
N SER A 245 -18.00 -4.11 14.64
CA SER A 245 -17.04 -4.04 13.54
C SER A 245 -17.63 -3.39 12.28
N ASP A 246 -18.91 -3.64 11.99
CA ASP A 246 -19.58 -3.05 10.83
C ASP A 246 -19.78 -1.53 11.02
N LEU A 247 -20.08 -1.12 12.25
CA LEU A 247 -20.22 0.28 12.62
C LEU A 247 -18.86 1.01 12.64
N ASP A 248 -17.80 0.36 13.13
CA ASP A 248 -16.44 0.93 13.15
C ASP A 248 -15.89 1.20 11.74
N ALA A 249 -16.31 0.39 10.76
CA ALA A 249 -15.87 0.56 9.39
C ALA A 249 -16.64 1.67 8.61
N LEU A 250 -17.59 2.35 9.26
CA LEU A 250 -18.29 3.51 8.69
C LEU A 250 -17.38 4.75 8.67
N PRO A 251 -17.48 5.61 7.63
CA PRO A 251 -16.60 6.76 7.47
C PRO A 251 -16.73 7.77 8.62
N GLY A 252 -15.72 7.82 9.48
CA GLY A 252 -15.67 8.75 10.62
C GLY A 252 -16.38 8.25 11.88
N VAL A 253 -16.80 6.98 11.90
CA VAL A 253 -17.12 6.23 13.12
C VAL A 253 -15.85 5.48 13.50
N GLY A 254 -15.54 5.48 14.80
CA GLY A 254 -14.45 4.71 15.37
C GLY A 254 -14.97 3.78 16.46
N PRO A 255 -14.12 2.96 17.10
CA PRO A 255 -14.57 1.93 18.04
C PRO A 255 -15.33 2.52 19.24
N VAL A 256 -14.96 3.73 19.67
CA VAL A 256 -15.64 4.45 20.77
C VAL A 256 -17.07 4.84 20.36
N THR A 257 -17.23 5.36 19.15
CA THR A 257 -18.54 5.78 18.63
C THR A 257 -19.40 4.58 18.24
N ALA A 258 -18.81 3.51 17.70
CA ALA A 258 -19.50 2.25 17.43
C ALA A 258 -20.11 1.66 18.73
N LYS A 259 -19.33 1.64 19.82
CA LYS A 259 -19.85 1.25 21.15
C LYS A 259 -20.95 2.18 21.65
N ALA A 260 -20.84 3.49 21.43
CA ALA A 260 -21.88 4.44 21.82
C ALA A 260 -23.20 4.19 21.06
N ILE A 261 -23.15 3.85 19.76
CA ILE A 261 -24.33 3.49 18.97
C ILE A 261 -24.99 2.22 19.52
N ILE A 262 -24.22 1.20 19.87
CA ILE A 262 -24.74 -0.04 20.47
C ILE A 262 -25.36 0.24 21.85
N ALA A 263 -24.68 1.02 22.70
CA ALA A 263 -25.20 1.39 24.01
C ALA A 263 -26.49 2.22 23.90
N TRP A 264 -26.59 3.12 22.92
CA TRP A 264 -27.81 3.87 22.65
C TRP A 264 -28.96 2.93 22.26
N ARG A 265 -28.69 1.91 21.44
CA ARG A 265 -29.69 0.89 21.04
C ARG A 265 -30.19 0.06 22.22
N GLU A 266 -29.31 -0.26 23.16
CA GLU A 266 -29.67 -1.00 24.37
C GLU A 266 -30.49 -0.15 25.35
N ALA A 267 -30.20 1.15 25.45
CA ALA A 267 -30.87 2.06 26.38
C ALA A 267 -32.21 2.62 25.86
N ASN A 268 -32.28 2.96 24.57
CA ASN A 268 -33.42 3.64 23.95
C ASN A 268 -34.26 2.72 23.05
N GLY A 269 -33.73 1.54 22.72
CA GLY A 269 -34.35 0.58 21.82
C GLY A 269 -33.85 0.69 20.39
N ARG A 270 -34.59 0.08 19.44
CA ARG A 270 -34.22 0.07 18.02
C ARG A 270 -34.30 1.48 17.45
N PHE A 271 -33.38 1.81 16.53
CA PHE A 271 -33.47 3.02 15.74
C PHE A 271 -34.71 2.92 14.83
N THR A 272 -35.51 3.98 14.77
CA THR A 272 -36.64 4.13 13.84
C THR A 272 -36.28 4.99 12.64
N ASP A 273 -35.35 5.92 12.84
CA ASP A 273 -34.91 6.90 11.84
C ASP A 273 -33.41 7.10 11.93
N VAL A 274 -32.76 7.40 10.80
CA VAL A 274 -31.32 7.66 10.75
C VAL A 274 -30.94 8.91 11.55
N GLU A 275 -31.86 9.87 11.70
CA GLU A 275 -31.63 11.13 12.43
C GLU A 275 -31.42 10.93 13.94
N GLN A 276 -31.88 9.81 14.50
CA GLN A 276 -31.63 9.46 15.90
C GLN A 276 -30.15 9.20 16.19
N LEU A 277 -29.30 8.99 15.17
CA LEU A 277 -27.85 8.97 15.35
C LEU A 277 -27.31 10.30 15.91
N ALA A 278 -28.01 11.42 15.74
CA ALA A 278 -27.61 12.70 16.31
C ALA A 278 -27.70 12.74 17.85
N GLU A 279 -28.47 11.83 18.45
CA GLU A 279 -28.60 11.70 19.92
C GLU A 279 -27.49 10.83 20.53
N VAL A 280 -26.69 10.17 19.68
CA VAL A 280 -25.57 9.34 20.11
C VAL A 280 -24.34 10.20 20.39
N ASP A 281 -23.71 9.96 21.55
CA ASP A 281 -22.50 10.69 21.94
C ASP A 281 -21.36 10.49 20.93
N GLY A 282 -20.79 11.59 20.45
CA GLY A 282 -19.75 11.60 19.43
C GLY A 282 -20.21 11.65 17.98
N ILE A 283 -21.51 11.70 17.68
CA ILE A 283 -22.02 11.92 16.32
C ILE A 283 -22.49 13.36 16.14
N GLY A 284 -21.65 14.18 15.51
CA GLY A 284 -22.00 15.55 15.14
C GLY A 284 -22.74 15.65 13.79
N PRO A 285 -23.32 16.82 13.45
CA PRO A 285 -24.07 17.03 12.21
C PRO A 285 -23.24 16.75 10.95
N ALA A 286 -21.93 17.03 11.00
CA ALA A 286 -21.01 16.73 9.90
C ALA A 286 -20.79 15.23 9.67
N ARG A 287 -20.88 14.40 10.72
CA ARG A 287 -20.76 12.94 10.63
C ARG A 287 -22.09 12.32 10.19
N LEU A 288 -23.20 12.78 10.78
CA LEU A 288 -24.56 12.39 10.40
C LEU A 288 -24.81 12.56 8.89
N ALA A 289 -24.40 13.71 8.32
CA ALA A 289 -24.56 13.99 6.90
C ALA A 289 -23.79 13.03 5.98
N ARG A 290 -22.71 12.41 6.47
CA ARG A 290 -21.95 11.39 5.74
C ARG A 290 -22.54 9.99 5.94
N LEU A 291 -23.05 9.72 7.14
CA LEU A 291 -23.63 8.43 7.51
C LEU A 291 -24.96 8.17 6.81
N ARG A 292 -25.79 9.19 6.59
CA ARG A 292 -27.09 9.05 5.90
C ARG A 292 -27.01 8.43 4.51
N GLU A 293 -25.85 8.50 3.85
CA GLU A 293 -25.65 7.96 2.49
C GLU A 293 -25.23 6.48 2.50
N VAL A 294 -24.81 5.96 3.65
CA VAL A 294 -24.22 4.62 3.80
C VAL A 294 -24.90 3.78 4.90
N VAL A 295 -26.00 4.26 5.48
CA VAL A 295 -26.68 3.65 6.62
C VAL A 295 -28.19 3.57 6.37
N THR A 296 -28.83 2.50 6.87
CA THR A 296 -30.29 2.30 6.88
C THR A 296 -30.75 1.84 8.27
N VAL A 297 -32.06 1.88 8.53
CA VAL A 297 -32.72 1.39 9.75
C VAL A 297 -33.45 0.08 9.52
#